data_AF-A0AAW2NX07-F1
#
_entry.id   AF-A0AAW2NX07-F1
#
_cell.length_a   1.000
_cell.length_b   1.000
_cell.length_c   1.000
_cell.angle_alpha   90.00
_cell.angle_beta   90.00
_cell.angle_gamma   90.00
#
_symmetry.space_group_name_H-M   'P 1'
#
loop_
_entity.id
_entity.type
_entity.pdbx_description
1 polymer ?
#
loop_
_entity_poly.entity_id
_entity_poly.type
_entity_poly.pdbx_seq_one_letter_code
_entity_poly.pdbx_strand_id
1 'polypeptide(L)'
;MQHRRRIKNPNQKLKMVYDRTQISLTAADGNANLGEQTVPGFTQNKNNVTNLKLKMKAEKELLDSKSADELKNEFRSKSLLVDAELRTGIGLKGSGWGTGTARVDVLCQGVRLSQDRPGGEMPKCRFKILNLDTDASAMGLVDDSLIVICISLFDDLD
;
A
#
# COMPACT_ATOMS: atom_id res chain seq x y z
N MET A 1 0.93 -8.64 -12.88
CA MET A 1 1.85 -9.00 -11.79
C MET A 1 1.06 -9.59 -10.62
N GLN A 2 1.54 -10.62 -9.90
CA GLN A 2 0.79 -11.25 -8.79
C GLN A 2 1.72 -11.62 -7.62
N HIS A 3 1.46 -11.04 -6.45
CA HIS A 3 2.25 -11.26 -5.22
C HIS A 3 1.36 -11.78 -4.10
N ARG A 4 1.97 -12.56 -3.19
CA ARG A 4 1.34 -13.03 -1.96
C ARG A 4 2.12 -12.51 -0.77
N ARG A 5 1.43 -11.84 0.15
CA ARG A 5 2.05 -11.23 1.32
C ARG A 5 1.40 -11.70 2.61
N ARG A 6 2.23 -11.89 3.63
CA ARG A 6 1.82 -12.32 4.96
C ARG A 6 1.81 -11.11 5.87
N ILE A 7 0.61 -10.70 6.28
CA ILE A 7 0.43 -9.61 7.24
C ILE A 7 0.02 -10.24 8.56
N LYS A 8 0.65 -9.83 9.65
CA LYS A 8 0.33 -10.33 10.99
C LYS A 8 -0.36 -9.23 11.79
N ASN A 9 -1.47 -9.56 12.44
CA ASN A 9 -1.97 -8.80 13.58
C ASN A 9 -1.30 -9.35 14.84
N PRO A 10 -0.28 -8.70 15.42
CA PRO A 10 0.35 -9.17 16.66
C PRO A 10 -0.54 -8.94 17.89
N ASN A 11 -1.61 -8.14 17.77
CA ASN A 11 -2.45 -7.80 18.90
C ASN A 11 -3.24 -9.04 19.40
N GLN A 12 -3.08 -9.34 20.68
CA GLN A 12 -3.73 -10.49 21.33
C GLN A 12 -5.16 -10.18 21.83
N LYS A 13 -5.55 -8.91 21.86
CA LYS A 13 -6.80 -8.43 22.45
C LYS A 13 -7.80 -7.91 21.42
N LEU A 14 -7.31 -7.35 20.33
CA LEU A 14 -8.08 -6.60 19.34
C LEU A 14 -8.00 -7.25 17.96
N LYS A 15 -9.14 -7.25 17.27
CA LYS A 15 -9.19 -7.51 15.83
C LYS A 15 -8.98 -6.19 15.09
N MET A 16 -8.32 -6.25 13.95
CA MET A 16 -8.22 -5.11 13.02
C MET A 16 -9.26 -5.27 11.92
N VAL A 17 -9.99 -4.21 11.62
CA VAL A 17 -10.99 -4.15 10.56
C VAL A 17 -10.43 -3.26 9.47
N TYR A 18 -10.34 -3.82 8.26
CA TYR A 18 -9.92 -3.10 7.07
C TYR A 18 -11.12 -2.96 6.15
N ASP A 19 -11.38 -1.73 5.70
CA ASP A 19 -12.30 -1.48 4.61
C ASP A 19 -11.69 -1.95 3.29
N ARG A 20 -12.45 -1.76 2.22
CA ARG A 20 -11.93 -1.90 0.86
C ARG A 20 -10.68 -1.03 0.70
N THR A 21 -9.58 -1.65 0.29
CA THR A 21 -8.33 -0.95 0.00
C THR A 21 -8.20 -0.73 -1.50
N GLN A 22 -7.95 0.50 -1.90
CA GLN A 22 -7.59 0.88 -3.26
C GLN A 22 -6.08 1.10 -3.32
N ILE A 23 -5.45 0.61 -4.39
CA ILE A 23 -4.02 0.70 -4.65
C ILE A 23 -3.87 1.16 -6.09
N SER A 24 -3.09 2.21 -6.32
CA SER A 24 -2.73 2.69 -7.66
C SER A 24 -1.23 2.89 -7.75
N LEU A 25 -0.68 2.58 -8.94
CA LEU A 25 0.72 2.79 -9.26
C LEU A 25 0.81 3.72 -10.46
N THR A 26 1.64 4.76 -10.36
CA THR A 26 1.85 5.73 -11.43
C THR A 26 3.33 6.01 -11.63
N ALA A 27 3.71 6.41 -12.84
CA ALA A 27 5.05 6.87 -13.20
C ALA A 27 4.99 8.14 -14.05
N ALA A 28 6.16 8.63 -14.47
CA ALA A 28 6.29 9.85 -15.27
C ALA A 28 5.52 11.04 -14.64
N ASP A 29 5.74 11.26 -13.34
CA ASP A 29 5.07 12.31 -12.55
C ASP A 29 3.54 12.23 -12.56
N GLY A 30 2.98 11.02 -12.63
CA GLY A 30 1.54 10.78 -12.62
C GLY A 30 0.92 10.71 -14.02
N ASN A 31 1.70 10.87 -15.09
CA ASN A 31 1.20 10.83 -16.47
C ASN A 31 1.09 9.41 -17.05
N ALA A 32 1.58 8.39 -16.33
CA ALA A 32 1.44 7.00 -16.73
C ALA A 32 0.88 6.15 -15.59
N ASN A 33 -0.32 5.60 -15.77
CA ASN A 33 -0.95 4.60 -14.91
C ASN A 33 -0.35 3.22 -15.18
N LEU A 34 0.37 2.69 -14.20
CA LEU A 34 0.99 1.36 -14.28
C LEU A 34 0.05 0.25 -13.80
N GLY A 35 -1.09 0.63 -13.22
CA GLY A 35 -2.17 -0.26 -12.87
C GLY A 35 -2.82 0.06 -11.53
N GLU A 36 -4.01 -0.49 -11.38
CA GLU A 36 -4.81 -0.34 -10.17
C GLU A 36 -5.24 -1.70 -9.62
N GLN A 37 -5.49 -1.73 -8.32
CA GLN A 37 -6.10 -2.86 -7.66
C GLN A 37 -7.04 -2.41 -6.54
N THR A 38 -8.15 -3.12 -6.42
CA THR A 38 -8.98 -3.09 -5.21
C THR A 38 -8.87 -4.41 -4.45
N VAL A 39 -8.57 -4.33 -3.16
CA VAL A 39 -8.62 -5.46 -2.22
C VAL A 39 -9.93 -5.34 -1.42
N PRO A 40 -10.77 -6.39 -1.38
CA PRO A 40 -11.96 -6.39 -0.53
C PRO A 40 -11.61 -6.17 0.95
N GLY A 41 -12.50 -5.49 1.67
CA GLY A 41 -12.35 -5.32 3.11
C GLY A 41 -12.35 -6.66 3.84
N PHE A 42 -11.60 -6.73 4.94
CA PHE A 42 -11.44 -7.94 5.72
C PHE A 42 -11.21 -7.62 7.20
N THR A 43 -11.54 -8.57 8.07
CA THR A 43 -11.21 -8.49 9.49
C THR A 43 -10.07 -9.44 9.79
N GLN A 44 -8.99 -8.92 10.35
CA GLN A 44 -7.90 -9.71 10.87
C GLN A 44 -8.15 -10.03 12.35
N ASN A 45 -8.33 -11.32 12.66
CA ASN A 45 -8.50 -11.77 14.03
C ASN A 45 -7.25 -11.51 14.88
N LYS A 46 -7.38 -11.68 16.20
CA LYS A 46 -6.30 -11.54 17.18
C LYS A 46 -5.19 -12.56 16.88
N ASN A 47 -3.92 -12.14 16.97
CA ASN A 47 -2.75 -12.98 16.68
C ASN A 47 -2.82 -13.73 15.34
N ASN A 48 -3.51 -13.19 14.34
CA ASN A 48 -3.76 -13.87 13.07
C ASN A 48 -2.77 -13.41 11.99
N VAL A 49 -2.35 -14.35 11.15
CA VAL A 49 -1.62 -14.06 9.91
C VAL A 49 -2.58 -14.17 8.73
N THR A 50 -2.70 -13.10 7.95
CA THR A 50 -3.52 -13.06 6.73
C THR A 50 -2.60 -13.09 5.52
N ASN A 51 -2.91 -13.98 4.57
CA ASN A 51 -2.25 -13.99 3.27
C ASN A 51 -3.05 -13.09 2.31
N LEU A 52 -2.52 -11.90 2.01
CA LEU A 52 -3.09 -11.06 0.98
C LEU A 52 -2.53 -11.43 -0.38
N LYS A 53 -3.43 -11.53 -1.35
CA LYS A 53 -3.11 -11.75 -2.74
C LYS A 53 -3.26 -10.43 -3.48
N LEU A 54 -2.16 -9.90 -3.96
CA LEU A 54 -2.09 -8.66 -4.71
C LEU A 54 -1.90 -9.00 -6.17
N LYS A 55 -2.79 -8.52 -7.03
CA LYS A 55 -2.71 -8.66 -8.48
C LYS A 55 -2.93 -7.29 -9.10
N MET A 56 -1.83 -6.63 -9.44
CA MET A 56 -1.85 -5.41 -10.24
C MET A 56 -2.09 -5.77 -11.70
N LYS A 57 -3.07 -5.10 -12.30
CA LYS A 57 -3.34 -5.16 -13.73
C LYS A 57 -2.87 -3.84 -14.34
N ALA A 58 -1.86 -3.90 -15.19
CA ALA A 58 -1.52 -2.78 -16.05
C ALA A 58 -2.68 -2.54 -17.01
N GLU A 59 -3.12 -1.29 -17.10
CA GLU A 59 -4.13 -0.90 -18.07
C GLU A 59 -3.47 -0.53 -19.39
N LYS A 60 -4.20 -0.70 -20.50
CA LYS A 60 -3.74 -0.20 -21.80
C LYS A 60 -4.07 1.27 -21.85
N GLU A 61 -3.14 2.09 -21.41
CA GLU A 61 -3.27 3.54 -21.46
C GLU A 61 -2.70 4.11 -22.76
N LEU A 62 -3.35 5.15 -23.28
CA LEU A 62 -2.83 5.95 -24.37
C LEU A 62 -1.96 7.06 -23.77
N LEU A 63 -0.65 6.86 -23.85
CA LEU A 63 0.34 7.88 -23.49
C LEU A 63 0.68 8.72 -24.72
N ASP A 64 0.99 9.99 -24.53
CA ASP A 64 1.62 10.77 -25.58
C ASP A 64 3.03 10.22 -25.89
N SER A 65 3.55 10.55 -27.07
CA SER A 65 4.82 9.99 -27.54
C SER A 65 5.99 10.29 -26.60
N LYS A 66 5.98 11.45 -25.93
CA LYS A 66 7.07 11.85 -25.04
C LYS A 66 7.03 11.02 -23.76
N SER A 67 5.88 10.94 -23.09
CA SER A 67 5.73 10.12 -21.89
C SER A 67 5.92 8.61 -22.16
N ALA A 68 5.53 8.13 -23.35
CA ALA A 68 5.80 6.76 -23.75
C ALA A 68 7.31 6.46 -23.91
N ASP A 69 8.05 7.37 -24.54
CA ASP A 69 9.51 7.22 -24.72
C ASP A 69 10.26 7.38 -23.39
N GLU A 70 9.87 8.32 -22.53
CA GLU A 70 10.40 8.50 -21.18
C GLU A 70 10.20 7.22 -20.35
N LEU A 71 8.95 6.75 -20.23
CA LEU A 71 8.62 5.53 -19.49
C LEU A 71 9.41 4.32 -20.00
N LYS A 72 9.51 4.16 -21.33
CA LYS A 72 10.25 3.06 -21.95
C LYS A 72 11.76 3.15 -21.70
N ASN A 73 12.34 4.34 -21.77
CA ASN A 73 13.77 4.56 -21.55
C ASN A 73 14.11 4.31 -20.08
N GLU A 74 13.34 4.89 -19.15
CA GLU A 74 13.53 4.73 -17.72
C GLU A 74 13.35 3.28 -17.24
N PHE A 75 12.38 2.56 -17.83
CA PHE A 75 12.19 1.14 -17.57
C PHE A 75 13.43 0.34 -18.03
N ARG A 76 13.94 0.61 -19.22
CA ARG A 76 15.14 -0.08 -19.77
C ARG A 76 16.41 0.25 -19.00
N SER A 77 16.58 1.49 -18.55
CA SER A 77 17.74 1.94 -17.77
C SER A 77 17.63 1.58 -16.29
N LYS A 78 16.52 0.97 -15.84
CA LYS A 78 16.24 0.68 -14.43
C LYS A 78 16.25 1.93 -13.55
N SER A 79 15.91 3.08 -14.13
CA SER A 79 15.81 4.36 -13.41
C SER A 79 14.36 4.78 -13.18
N LEU A 80 13.39 3.95 -13.62
CA LEU A 80 11.98 4.23 -13.47
C LEU A 80 11.60 4.43 -12.00
N LEU A 81 11.02 5.59 -11.74
CA LEU A 81 10.43 5.96 -10.48
C LEU A 81 8.93 5.72 -10.53
N VAL A 82 8.42 5.07 -9.50
CA VAL A 82 7.01 4.76 -9.34
C VAL A 82 6.50 5.39 -8.06
N ASP A 83 5.37 6.06 -8.19
CA ASP A 83 4.56 6.54 -7.08
C ASP A 83 3.48 5.49 -6.82
N ALA A 84 3.26 5.13 -5.55
CA ALA A 84 2.05 4.41 -5.17
C ALA A 84 1.21 5.19 -4.20
N GLU A 85 -0.09 5.08 -4.44
CA GLU A 85 -1.11 5.56 -3.53
C GLU A 85 -1.94 4.37 -3.02
N LEU A 86 -2.15 4.35 -1.72
CA LEU A 86 -3.00 3.40 -1.04
C LEU A 86 -4.07 4.15 -0.25
N ARG A 87 -5.34 3.80 -0.47
CA ARG A 87 -6.46 4.35 0.28
C ARG A 87 -7.23 3.23 0.95
N THR A 88 -7.44 3.32 2.26
CA THR A 88 -8.15 2.30 3.03
C THR A 88 -8.86 2.91 4.24
N GLY A 89 -9.62 2.10 4.96
CA GLY A 89 -10.19 2.43 6.27
C GLY A 89 -9.72 1.42 7.30
N ILE A 90 -9.27 1.89 8.47
CA ILE A 90 -8.80 1.01 9.55
C ILE A 90 -9.62 1.26 10.82
N GLY A 91 -10.15 0.18 11.40
CA GLY A 91 -10.87 0.19 12.65
C GLY A 91 -10.42 -0.95 13.58
N LEU A 92 -10.87 -0.89 14.83
CA LEU A 92 -10.57 -1.88 15.86
C LEU A 92 -11.84 -2.51 16.38
N LYS A 93 -11.79 -3.81 16.68
CA LYS A 93 -12.92 -4.54 17.27
C LYS A 93 -12.49 -5.37 18.48
N GLY A 94 -13.11 -5.08 19.61
CA GLY A 94 -12.97 -5.78 20.88
C GLY A 94 -14.10 -6.78 21.14
N SER A 95 -14.17 -7.27 22.39
CA SER A 95 -15.29 -8.10 22.84
C SER A 95 -16.45 -7.18 23.26
N GLY A 96 -17.53 -7.17 22.50
CA GLY A 96 -18.72 -6.36 22.79
C GLY A 96 -18.64 -4.89 22.35
N TRP A 97 -17.53 -4.44 21.78
CA TRP A 97 -17.38 -3.07 21.26
C TRP A 97 -16.55 -3.05 19.96
N GLY A 98 -16.69 -2.00 19.17
CA GLY A 98 -15.87 -1.75 17.99
C GLY A 98 -15.91 -0.26 17.61
N THR A 99 -14.90 0.17 16.86
CA THR A 99 -14.81 1.54 16.34
C THR A 99 -15.39 1.62 14.94
N GLY A 100 -15.69 2.86 14.50
CA GLY A 100 -15.72 3.15 13.07
C GLY A 100 -14.33 3.00 12.44
N THR A 101 -14.26 3.04 11.12
CA THR A 101 -12.98 3.04 10.40
C THR A 101 -12.48 4.46 10.19
N ALA A 102 -11.22 4.71 10.55
CA ALA A 102 -10.51 5.93 10.20
C ALA A 102 -9.98 5.79 8.77
N ARG A 103 -10.20 6.80 7.93
CA ARG A 103 -9.66 6.78 6.56
C ARG A 103 -8.17 7.01 6.61
N VAL A 104 -7.43 6.18 5.89
CA VAL A 104 -5.99 6.25 5.76
C VAL A 104 -5.64 6.35 4.30
N ASP A 105 -4.94 7.42 3.96
CA ASP A 105 -4.31 7.60 2.64
C ASP A 105 -2.80 7.53 2.84
N VAL A 106 -2.12 6.72 2.03
CA VAL A 106 -0.67 6.58 2.01
C VAL A 106 -0.17 6.91 0.61
N LEU A 107 0.83 7.78 0.54
CA LEU A 107 1.48 8.16 -0.70
C LEU A 107 2.98 7.96 -0.57
N CYS A 108 3.53 7.02 -1.34
CA CYS A 108 4.96 6.80 -1.42
C CYS A 108 5.44 7.25 -2.80
N GLN A 109 6.39 8.18 -2.84
CA GLN A 109 6.87 8.76 -4.10
C GLN A 109 8.30 8.35 -4.40
N GLY A 110 8.61 8.25 -5.69
CA GLY A 110 9.97 8.04 -6.15
C GLY A 110 10.52 6.64 -5.84
N VAL A 111 9.65 5.62 -5.81
CA VAL A 111 10.10 4.25 -5.54
C VAL A 111 10.74 3.67 -6.79
N ARG A 112 12.00 3.22 -6.67
CA ARG A 112 12.68 2.56 -7.79
C ARG A 112 12.29 1.10 -7.84
N LEU A 113 11.83 0.63 -9.00
CA LEU A 113 11.53 -0.80 -9.22
C LEU A 113 12.75 -1.71 -8.92
N SER A 114 13.97 -1.18 -9.10
CA SER A 114 15.21 -1.94 -8.98
C SER A 114 15.82 -2.00 -7.57
N GLN A 115 15.10 -1.59 -6.52
CA GLN A 115 15.65 -1.41 -5.17
C GLN A 115 15.65 -2.66 -4.28
N ASP A 116 15.64 -3.85 -4.87
CA ASP A 116 15.89 -5.15 -4.24
C ASP A 116 17.37 -5.34 -3.85
N ARG A 117 17.93 -4.42 -3.07
CA ARG A 117 19.18 -4.66 -2.35
C ARG A 117 18.94 -4.58 -0.84
N PRO A 118 19.37 -5.58 -0.06
CA PRO A 118 19.43 -5.43 1.38
C PRO A 118 20.32 -4.22 1.71
N GLY A 119 19.73 -3.16 2.26
CA GLY A 119 20.38 -1.88 2.54
C GLY A 119 20.01 -0.71 1.62
N GLY A 120 19.02 -0.86 0.72
CA GLY A 120 18.43 0.27 -0.01
C GLY A 120 17.70 1.25 0.92
N GLU A 121 17.75 2.55 0.59
CA GLU A 121 16.99 3.58 1.32
C GLU A 121 15.49 3.34 1.12
N MET A 122 14.78 3.16 2.23
CA MET A 122 13.34 2.92 2.24
C MET A 122 12.59 4.11 1.60
N PRO A 123 11.59 3.87 0.74
CA PRO A 123 10.90 4.96 0.06
C PRO A 123 10.21 5.89 1.06
N LYS A 124 10.27 7.20 0.78
CA LYS A 124 9.63 8.21 1.64
C LYS A 124 8.12 8.18 1.42
N CYS A 125 7.41 7.57 2.37
CA CYS A 125 5.94 7.53 2.39
C CYS A 125 5.36 8.64 3.28
N ARG A 126 4.29 9.26 2.83
CA ARG A 126 3.47 10.19 3.62
C ARG A 126 2.14 9.52 3.95
N PHE A 127 1.76 9.60 5.22
CA PHE A 127 0.52 9.04 5.73
C PHE A 127 -0.42 10.18 6.12
N LYS A 128 -1.67 10.07 5.71
CA LYS A 128 -2.75 10.98 6.10
C LYS A 128 -3.86 10.16 6.72
N ILE A 129 -4.15 10.41 7.98
CA ILE A 129 -5.25 9.77 8.70
C ILE A 129 -6.35 10.81 8.90
N LEU A 130 -7.57 10.46 8.53
CA LEU A 130 -8.75 11.31 8.63
C LEU A 130 -9.78 10.66 9.57
N ASN A 131 -10.33 11.48 10.47
CA ASN A 131 -11.33 11.13 11.49
C ASN A 131 -10.82 10.14 12.55
N LEU A 132 -9.91 10.60 13.42
CA LEU A 132 -9.51 9.89 14.64
C LEU A 132 -10.27 10.44 15.85
N ASP A 133 -11.44 9.89 16.13
CA ASP A 133 -12.08 10.02 17.46
C ASP A 133 -11.61 8.91 18.42
N THR A 134 -10.39 8.38 18.26
CA THR A 134 -9.90 7.25 19.07
C THR A 134 -8.59 7.56 19.77
N ASP A 135 -8.55 7.19 21.06
CA ASP A 135 -7.46 7.35 22.00
C ASP A 135 -6.08 7.00 21.42
N ALA A 136 -5.11 7.88 21.70
CA ALA A 136 -3.74 7.89 21.17
C ALA A 136 -2.95 6.58 21.33
N SER A 137 -3.42 5.62 22.14
CA SER A 137 -2.81 4.30 22.31
C SER A 137 -2.99 3.36 21.11
N ALA A 138 -3.93 3.64 20.19
CA ALA A 138 -4.19 2.82 19.00
C ALA A 138 -3.25 3.11 17.81
N MET A 139 -2.67 4.32 17.73
CA MET A 139 -1.85 4.77 16.61
C MET A 139 -0.55 3.94 16.45
N GLY A 140 0.01 3.44 17.55
CA GLY A 140 1.23 2.61 17.51
C GLY A 140 1.06 1.23 16.85
N LEU A 141 -0.18 0.73 16.66
CA LEU A 141 -0.46 -0.56 16.01
C LEU A 141 -0.69 -0.43 14.49
N VAL A 142 -1.11 0.77 14.06
CA VAL A 142 -1.49 1.10 12.69
C VAL A 142 -0.25 1.40 11.85
N ASP A 143 0.76 2.02 12.47
CA ASP A 143 2.05 2.38 11.87
C ASP A 143 2.76 1.14 11.28
N ASP A 144 3.05 0.13 12.11
CA ASP A 144 3.75 -1.08 11.66
C ASP A 144 2.98 -1.89 10.60
N SER A 145 1.64 -1.94 10.69
CA SER A 145 0.83 -2.78 9.79
C SER A 145 0.62 -2.14 8.42
N LEU A 146 0.46 -0.81 8.37
CA LEU A 146 0.36 -0.06 7.11
C LEU A 146 1.71 0.07 6.43
N ILE A 147 2.76 0.32 7.20
CA ILE A 147 4.13 0.31 6.70
C ILE A 147 4.44 -1.07 6.14
N VAL A 148 4.07 -2.16 6.81
CA VAL A 148 4.21 -3.52 6.24
C VAL A 148 3.39 -3.69 4.97
N ILE A 149 2.17 -3.16 4.85
CA ILE A 149 1.40 -3.24 3.59
C ILE A 149 2.09 -2.46 2.46
N CYS A 150 2.53 -1.23 2.71
CA CYS A 150 3.22 -0.40 1.72
C CYS A 150 4.59 -0.98 1.36
N ILE A 151 5.44 -1.30 2.33
CA ILE A 151 6.72 -1.97 2.11
C ILE A 151 6.50 -3.29 1.37
N SER A 152 5.54 -4.12 1.78
CA SER A 152 5.21 -5.37 1.07
C SER A 152 4.70 -5.16 -0.36
N LEU A 153 4.12 -4.00 -0.68
CA LEU A 153 3.66 -3.64 -2.03
C LEU A 153 4.82 -3.19 -2.92
N PHE A 154 5.89 -2.65 -2.33
CA PHE A 154 7.03 -2.07 -3.03
C PHE A 154 8.29 -2.94 -3.06
N ASP A 155 8.48 -3.85 -2.10
CA ASP A 155 9.62 -4.77 -2.01
C ASP A 155 9.68 -5.83 -3.13
N ASP A 156 8.70 -5.89 -4.03
CA ASP A 156 8.79 -6.81 -5.18
C ASP A 156 8.14 -6.19 -6.40
N LEU A 157 8.70 -5.08 -6.88
CA LEU A 157 8.43 -4.56 -8.20
C LEU A 157 9.48 -5.10 -9.21
N ASP A 158 9.66 -6.43 -9.21
CA ASP A 158 10.47 -7.21 -10.17
C ASP A 158 9.60 -8.27 -10.91
#